data_AF-A0A914JR28-F1
#
_entry.id   AF-A0A914JR28-F1
#
_cell.length_a   1.000
_cell.length_b   1.000
_cell.length_c   1.000
_cell.angle_alpha   90.00
_cell.angle_beta   90.00
_cell.angle_gamma   90.00
#
_symmetry.space_group_name_H-M   'P 1'
#
loop_
_entity.id
_entity.type
_entity.pdbx_description
1 polymer ?
#
loop_
_entity_poly.entity_id
_entity_poly.type
_entity_poly.pdbx_seq_one_letter_code
_entity_poly.pdbx_strand_id
1 'polypeptide(L)'
;MDFLTILMAHEDFETAVLAAKVSIKLCSSEELTNSNTFLIHLLPSLLSRMINAPRKLQKSVSLIEYCNGTFVDDDQVISIVTHLMNLTSTEYSCYNLVLESLNAICSSFLKVYPTAIEFAWNILLGKLEHFNENYDMEAKIQPVFKPSNLLISLILAPDFVRGENAPNLEDFVQNFALKTSLRQQYDIAIQGFRYGHWKTVSLPLLQNIPNGQLSTISSCWLDALKHVASAKPNEVNMKDLSKATFQFSTASIDLESLCPNTEKSLSFQFPSLYTTIFFKITFVLKCFFTFLNGNQGFLLAETDYARYAVVTQCDLMLRDCDKISPLIEELARFSFDADSESRTQVALLQQFHDLIGYCFSYLSVSPFKELPTPFALNTENPMNSQMRDIIAWSRSQLAKMEHSKWQDRVNLANTMLISDVLKELYQSFFYLPRAFFQLIHSTKIRLNVKVANLSKDMSNAYVVSQVHKILPVDVEGFVETNNPAGIQFVNVKAIVTPEKGFSEMP
;
A
#
# COMPACT_ATOMS: atom_id res chain seq x y z
N MET A 1 33.98 28.82 13.61
CA MET A 1 33.45 29.86 12.70
C MET A 1 34.17 29.90 11.36
N ASP A 2 35.48 29.63 11.29
CA ASP A 2 36.23 30.01 10.08
C ASP A 2 36.17 28.99 8.94
N PHE A 3 36.13 27.68 9.20
CA PHE A 3 36.34 26.68 8.12
C PHE A 3 35.20 26.58 7.09
N LEU A 4 33.94 26.48 7.53
CA LEU A 4 32.78 26.41 6.61
C LEU A 4 32.54 27.74 5.87
N THR A 5 32.76 28.87 6.55
CA THR A 5 32.64 30.20 5.97
C THR A 5 33.71 30.46 4.90
N ILE A 6 34.93 29.96 5.11
CA ILE A 6 36.04 29.98 4.14
C ILE A 6 35.76 29.05 2.96
N LEU A 7 35.31 27.80 3.20
CA LEU A 7 34.93 26.87 2.14
C LEU A 7 33.81 27.44 1.24
N MET A 8 32.85 28.13 1.84
CA MET A 8 31.77 28.81 1.13
C MET A 8 32.23 30.04 0.35
N ALA A 9 33.29 30.74 0.79
CA ALA A 9 33.88 31.86 0.06
C ALA A 9 34.69 31.41 -1.16
N HIS A 10 35.15 30.15 -1.18
CA HIS A 10 35.93 29.56 -2.27
C HIS A 10 35.11 28.68 -3.23
N GLU A 11 33.77 28.66 -3.10
CA GLU A 11 32.88 27.81 -3.91
C GLU A 11 33.19 26.29 -3.86
N ASP A 12 33.89 25.80 -2.84
CA ASP A 12 34.15 24.37 -2.66
C ASP A 12 32.98 23.68 -1.93
N PHE A 13 31.88 23.51 -2.66
CA PHE A 13 30.61 23.02 -2.15
C PHE A 13 30.62 21.53 -1.78
N GLU A 14 31.47 20.70 -2.39
CA GLU A 14 31.57 19.27 -2.01
C GLU A 14 32.15 19.11 -0.63
N THR A 15 33.24 19.83 -0.37
CA THR A 15 33.89 19.84 0.93
C THR A 15 32.98 20.47 1.99
N ALA A 16 32.18 21.48 1.64
CA ALA A 16 31.20 22.07 2.55
C ALA A 16 30.05 21.11 2.92
N VAL A 17 29.46 20.40 1.95
CA VAL A 17 28.38 19.42 2.20
C VAL A 17 28.90 18.21 2.97
N LEU A 18 30.09 17.73 2.65
CA LEU A 18 30.74 16.64 3.38
C LEU A 18 31.08 17.06 4.82
N ALA A 19 31.61 18.27 5.01
CA ALA A 19 31.89 18.83 6.33
C ALA A 19 30.61 19.01 7.16
N ALA A 20 29.50 19.43 6.54
CA ALA A 20 28.21 19.52 7.20
C ALA A 20 27.68 18.13 7.62
N LYS A 21 27.72 17.13 6.73
CA LYS A 21 27.32 15.75 7.05
C LYS A 21 28.16 15.15 8.18
N VAL A 22 29.48 15.36 8.16
CA VAL A 22 30.39 14.92 9.23
C VAL A 22 30.08 15.64 10.54
N SER A 23 29.82 16.95 10.51
CA SER A 23 29.49 17.74 11.70
C SER A 23 28.16 17.29 12.34
N ILE A 24 27.13 17.01 11.51
CA ILE A 24 25.84 16.48 11.97
C ILE A 24 26.02 15.10 12.61
N LYS A 25 26.82 14.22 11.99
CA LYS A 25 27.13 12.88 12.52
C LYS A 25 27.89 12.92 13.86
N LEU A 26 28.71 13.94 14.07
CA LEU A 26 29.44 14.17 15.32
C LEU A 26 28.56 14.84 16.39
N CYS A 27 27.53 15.57 16.01
CA CYS A 27 26.58 16.19 16.95
C CYS A 27 25.47 15.23 17.41
N SER A 28 25.18 14.17 16.66
CA SER A 28 24.20 13.14 17.06
C SER A 28 24.73 12.17 18.14
N SER A 29 25.99 12.30 18.57
CA SER A 29 26.52 11.64 19.78
C SER A 29 26.43 12.59 20.99
N GLU A 30 25.33 12.44 21.74
CA GLU A 30 24.93 12.91 23.10
C GLU A 30 25.61 14.06 23.91
N GLU A 31 26.68 14.75 23.50
CA GLU A 31 27.38 15.69 24.43
C GLU A 31 27.50 17.16 24.01
N LEU A 32 26.70 17.66 23.07
CA LEU A 32 27.00 18.96 22.45
C LEU A 32 25.76 19.84 22.22
N THR A 33 25.22 20.39 23.32
CA THR A 33 24.05 21.29 23.33
C THR A 33 24.31 22.68 22.73
N ASN A 34 25.56 23.15 22.67
CA ASN A 34 25.90 24.47 22.12
C ASN A 34 26.19 24.47 20.60
N SER A 35 26.38 23.32 19.97
CA SER A 35 26.64 23.21 18.51
C SER A 35 25.37 23.01 17.67
N ASN A 36 24.23 22.69 18.29
CA ASN A 36 22.94 22.64 17.60
C ASN A 36 22.50 24.03 17.11
N THR A 37 22.78 25.10 17.86
CA THR A 37 22.48 26.49 17.46
C THR A 37 23.32 26.92 16.25
N PHE A 38 24.53 26.37 16.09
CA PHE A 38 25.41 26.67 14.96
C PHE A 38 24.88 26.07 13.65
N LEU A 39 24.39 24.82 13.68
CA LEU A 39 23.76 24.19 12.51
C LEU A 39 22.46 24.90 12.10
N ILE A 40 21.63 25.31 13.08
CA ILE A 40 20.36 26.01 12.85
C ILE A 40 20.54 27.35 12.10
N HIS A 41 21.61 28.11 12.35
CA HIS A 41 21.85 29.38 11.66
C HIS A 41 22.61 29.25 10.33
N LEU A 42 23.45 28.22 10.19
CA LEU A 42 24.28 28.05 9.00
C LEU A 42 23.52 27.36 7.86
N LEU A 43 22.70 26.35 8.18
CA LEU A 43 21.95 25.57 7.17
C LEU A 43 21.08 26.45 6.27
N PRO A 44 20.30 27.41 6.77
CA PRO A 44 19.47 28.28 5.94
C PRO A 44 20.29 29.18 5.01
N SER A 45 21.44 29.68 5.49
CA SER A 45 22.37 30.47 4.66
C SER A 45 23.11 29.61 3.63
N LEU A 46 23.33 28.33 3.93
CA LEU A 46 23.95 27.36 3.02
C LEU A 46 22.97 26.98 1.92
N LEU A 47 21.74 26.66 2.29
CA LEU A 47 20.64 26.35 1.39
C LEU A 47 20.36 27.54 0.46
N SER A 48 20.22 28.77 0.99
CA SER A 48 19.95 29.95 0.14
C SER A 48 21.05 30.23 -0.89
N ARG A 49 22.32 29.95 -0.57
CA ARG A 49 23.46 30.12 -1.50
C ARG A 49 23.63 28.95 -2.47
N MET A 50 23.28 27.73 -2.06
CA MET A 50 23.32 26.55 -2.91
C MET A 50 22.17 26.52 -3.93
N ILE A 51 21.10 27.27 -3.71
CA ILE A 51 19.93 27.26 -4.60
C ILE A 51 20.17 28.03 -5.92
N ASN A 52 21.25 28.81 -6.05
CA ASN A 52 21.59 29.57 -7.26
C ASN A 52 22.21 28.76 -8.42
N ALA A 53 22.31 27.42 -8.33
CA ALA A 53 22.76 26.60 -9.45
C ALA A 53 22.16 25.17 -9.43
N PRO A 54 21.77 24.61 -10.60
CA PRO A 54 21.15 23.28 -10.69
C PRO A 54 21.94 22.14 -10.03
N ARG A 55 23.26 22.10 -10.22
CA ARG A 55 24.12 21.07 -9.58
C ARG A 55 24.27 21.25 -8.07
N LYS A 56 24.01 22.46 -7.56
CA LYS A 56 24.09 22.78 -6.13
C LYS A 56 22.77 22.41 -5.42
N LEU A 57 21.61 22.50 -6.09
CA LEU A 57 20.29 22.07 -5.58
C LEU A 57 20.23 20.58 -5.22
N GLN A 58 20.75 19.70 -6.08
CA GLN A 58 20.75 18.25 -5.87
C GLN A 58 21.58 17.84 -4.63
N LYS A 59 22.58 18.65 -4.28
CA LYS A 59 23.41 18.46 -3.08
C LYS A 59 22.71 18.99 -1.83
N SER A 60 21.97 20.10 -1.93
CA SER A 60 21.11 20.64 -0.88
C SER A 60 20.07 19.61 -0.44
N VAL A 61 19.46 18.93 -1.41
CA VAL A 61 18.52 17.82 -1.21
C VAL A 61 19.13 16.70 -0.38
N SER A 62 20.32 16.22 -0.76
CA SER A 62 21.02 15.17 0.00
C SER A 62 21.45 15.59 1.42
N LEU A 63 21.53 16.90 1.68
CA LEU A 63 21.85 17.46 2.99
C LEU A 63 20.58 17.57 3.84
N ILE A 64 19.46 17.98 3.23
CA ILE A 64 18.12 18.02 3.83
C ILE A 64 17.68 16.61 4.27
N GLU A 65 17.81 15.62 3.39
CA GLU A 65 17.53 14.20 3.70
C GLU A 65 18.41 13.69 4.86
N TYR A 66 19.66 14.16 4.95
CA TYR A 66 20.58 13.79 6.02
C TYR A 66 20.23 14.43 7.37
N CYS A 67 19.60 15.61 7.37
CA CYS A 67 19.23 16.33 8.60
C CYS A 67 17.94 15.78 9.27
N ASN A 68 17.21 14.90 8.59
CA ASN A 68 16.05 14.16 9.09
C ASN A 68 15.06 15.02 9.93
N GLY A 69 14.80 16.25 9.47
CA GLY A 69 13.82 17.17 10.07
C GLY A 69 14.18 17.77 11.44
N THR A 70 15.40 17.61 11.97
CA THR A 70 15.70 17.97 13.38
C THR A 70 16.14 19.41 13.63
N PHE A 71 16.37 20.23 12.58
CA PHE A 71 17.04 21.53 12.73
C PHE A 71 16.51 22.68 11.84
N VAL A 72 15.35 22.53 11.19
CA VAL A 72 14.81 23.54 10.26
C VAL A 72 13.41 23.93 10.71
N ASP A 73 13.14 25.20 10.98
CA ASP A 73 11.79 25.66 11.37
C ASP A 73 10.85 25.80 10.17
N ASP A 74 9.54 25.95 10.45
CA ASP A 74 8.50 26.10 9.41
C ASP A 74 8.81 27.25 8.44
N ASP A 75 9.23 28.41 8.95
CA ASP A 75 9.51 29.60 8.15
C ASP A 75 10.67 29.39 7.16
N GLN A 76 11.69 28.62 7.56
CA GLN A 76 12.81 28.27 6.71
C GLN A 76 12.41 27.27 5.61
N VAL A 77 11.63 26.25 5.94
CA VAL A 77 11.08 25.31 4.93
C VAL A 77 10.21 26.09 3.94
N ILE A 78 9.35 26.99 4.44
CA ILE A 78 8.52 27.90 3.64
C ILE A 78 9.38 28.76 2.70
N SER A 79 10.44 29.38 3.21
CA SER A 79 11.35 30.21 2.41
C SER A 79 12.03 29.40 1.30
N ILE A 80 12.51 28.20 1.62
CA ILE A 80 13.15 27.28 0.65
C ILE A 80 12.16 26.88 -0.44
N VAL A 81 10.94 26.48 -0.07
CA VAL A 81 9.91 26.11 -1.04
C VAL A 81 9.53 27.31 -1.91
N THR A 82 9.30 28.48 -1.33
CA THR A 82 8.93 29.71 -2.07
C THR A 82 9.97 30.05 -3.12
N HIS A 83 11.24 29.95 -2.74
CA HIS A 83 12.35 30.27 -3.62
C HIS A 83 12.55 29.22 -4.71
N LEU A 84 12.45 27.93 -4.38
CA LEU A 84 12.41 26.83 -5.36
C LEU A 84 11.29 27.02 -6.38
N MET A 85 10.10 27.36 -5.90
CA MET A 85 8.95 27.66 -6.75
C MET A 85 9.17 28.91 -7.60
N ASN A 86 9.96 29.90 -7.16
CA ASN A 86 10.30 31.09 -7.96
C ASN A 86 11.38 30.81 -9.02
N LEU A 87 12.16 29.73 -8.87
CA LEU A 87 13.08 29.28 -9.92
C LEU A 87 12.35 28.63 -11.09
N THR A 88 11.17 28.03 -10.88
CA THR A 88 10.39 27.42 -11.97
C THR A 88 9.80 28.44 -12.94
N SER A 89 9.72 29.73 -12.56
CA SER A 89 9.19 30.79 -13.44
C SER A 89 10.24 31.40 -14.36
N THR A 90 11.52 31.02 -14.26
CA THR A 90 12.61 31.66 -15.04
C THR A 90 13.31 30.74 -16.03
N GLU A 91 13.48 29.44 -15.75
CA GLU A 91 14.14 28.51 -16.68
C GLU A 91 13.54 27.08 -16.66
N TYR A 92 13.10 26.59 -17.82
CA TYR A 92 12.49 25.26 -18.00
C TYR A 92 13.47 24.10 -17.70
N SER A 93 14.78 24.32 -17.86
CA SER A 93 15.85 23.37 -17.55
C SER A 93 15.95 23.01 -16.06
N CYS A 94 15.49 23.90 -15.18
CA CYS A 94 15.53 23.72 -13.73
C CYS A 94 14.28 23.03 -13.18
N TYR A 95 13.23 22.85 -13.98
CA TYR A 95 11.92 22.37 -13.53
C TYR A 95 11.96 20.97 -12.89
N ASN A 96 12.59 19.99 -13.55
CA ASN A 96 12.71 18.62 -13.00
C ASN A 96 13.51 18.58 -11.70
N LEU A 97 14.53 19.42 -11.62
CA LEU A 97 15.42 19.50 -10.47
C LEU A 97 14.74 20.23 -9.29
N VAL A 98 13.90 21.23 -9.55
CA VAL A 98 13.03 21.83 -8.55
C VAL A 98 12.01 20.80 -8.06
N LEU A 99 11.40 20.00 -8.94
CA LEU A 99 10.51 18.92 -8.53
C LEU A 99 11.22 17.85 -7.71
N GLU A 100 12.45 17.46 -8.06
CA GLU A 100 13.30 16.56 -7.26
C GLU A 100 13.64 17.16 -5.89
N SER A 101 13.75 18.49 -5.81
CA SER A 101 14.08 19.18 -4.57
C SER A 101 12.88 19.32 -3.65
N LEU A 102 11.72 19.70 -4.21
CA LEU A 102 10.45 19.65 -3.50
C LEU A 102 10.15 18.22 -3.05
N ASN A 103 10.49 17.22 -3.87
CA ASN A 103 10.35 15.81 -3.52
C ASN A 103 11.11 15.45 -2.24
N ALA A 104 12.41 15.75 -2.21
CA ALA A 104 13.23 15.45 -1.04
C ALA A 104 12.88 16.26 0.21
N ILE A 105 12.46 17.53 0.03
CA ILE A 105 11.97 18.37 1.12
C ILE A 105 10.72 17.71 1.72
N CYS A 106 9.73 17.40 0.88
CA CYS A 106 8.50 16.84 1.39
C CYS A 106 8.70 15.45 2.00
N SER A 107 9.49 14.55 1.40
CA SER A 107 9.79 13.24 1.99
C SER A 107 10.51 13.33 3.35
N SER A 108 11.36 14.35 3.54
CA SER A 108 12.15 14.56 4.77
C SER A 108 11.41 15.31 5.87
N PHE A 109 10.49 16.22 5.51
CA PHE A 109 9.79 17.10 6.46
C PHE A 109 8.33 16.72 6.71
N LEU A 110 7.76 15.77 5.95
CA LEU A 110 6.39 15.23 6.11
C LEU A 110 6.04 14.80 7.54
N LYS A 111 7.03 14.38 8.34
CA LYS A 111 6.82 13.91 9.71
C LYS A 111 6.87 15.01 10.77
N VAL A 112 7.33 16.23 10.42
CA VAL A 112 7.76 17.22 11.43
C VAL A 112 7.06 18.59 11.28
N TYR A 113 6.68 19.00 10.07
CA TYR A 113 6.29 20.40 9.79
C TYR A 113 5.03 20.53 8.89
N PRO A 114 3.81 20.31 9.40
CA PRO A 114 2.58 20.34 8.60
C PRO A 114 2.24 21.74 8.04
N THR A 115 2.58 22.81 8.75
CA THR A 115 2.31 24.22 8.40
C THR A 115 3.12 24.69 7.19
N ALA A 116 4.39 24.33 7.10
CA ALA A 116 5.23 24.66 5.94
C ALA A 116 4.76 23.98 4.64
N ILE A 117 4.14 22.81 4.75
CA ILE A 117 3.62 22.05 3.63
C ILE A 117 2.30 22.67 3.12
N GLU A 118 1.46 23.19 4.00
CA GLU A 118 0.25 23.93 3.63
C GLU A 118 0.59 25.20 2.83
N PHE A 119 1.60 25.94 3.26
CA PHE A 119 2.07 27.12 2.54
C PHE A 119 2.71 26.76 1.19
N ALA A 120 3.51 25.68 1.15
CA ALA A 120 4.07 25.12 -0.08
C ALA A 120 2.96 24.80 -1.11
N TRP A 121 1.87 24.22 -0.62
CA TRP A 121 0.69 23.84 -1.39
C TRP A 121 -0.06 25.03 -1.98
N ASN A 122 -0.35 26.07 -1.20
CA ASN A 122 -1.05 27.26 -1.69
C ASN A 122 -0.24 27.97 -2.80
N ILE A 123 1.08 27.98 -2.69
CA ILE A 123 1.97 28.48 -3.76
C ILE A 123 1.93 27.56 -4.99
N LEU A 124 1.94 26.24 -4.79
CA LEU A 124 1.90 25.25 -5.86
C LEU A 124 0.58 25.29 -6.64
N LEU A 125 -0.56 25.33 -5.95
CA LEU A 125 -1.89 25.51 -6.54
C LEU A 125 -1.97 26.83 -7.30
N GLY A 126 -1.62 27.96 -6.67
CA GLY A 126 -1.69 29.27 -7.33
C GLY A 126 -0.80 29.33 -8.58
N LYS A 127 0.36 28.66 -8.57
CA LYS A 127 1.23 28.55 -9.77
C LYS A 127 0.71 27.57 -10.79
N LEU A 128 0.06 26.48 -10.38
CA LEU A 128 -0.60 25.51 -11.27
C LEU A 128 -1.80 26.13 -12.00
N GLU A 129 -2.61 26.90 -11.28
CA GLU A 129 -3.72 27.68 -11.81
C GLU A 129 -3.21 28.75 -12.78
N HIS A 130 -2.19 29.52 -12.38
CA HIS A 130 -1.55 30.51 -13.26
C HIS A 130 -0.89 29.89 -14.50
N PHE A 131 -0.33 28.67 -14.40
CA PHE A 131 0.21 27.94 -15.55
C PHE A 131 -0.89 27.49 -16.51
N ASN A 132 -2.03 27.04 -15.99
CA ASN A 132 -3.18 26.62 -16.80
C ASN A 132 -3.90 27.80 -17.45
N GLU A 133 -3.97 28.96 -16.79
CA GLU A 133 -4.66 30.16 -17.28
C GLU A 133 -3.89 30.90 -18.39
N ASN A 134 -2.55 30.86 -18.38
CA ASN A 134 -1.73 31.61 -19.34
C ASN A 134 -1.26 30.81 -20.57
N TYR A 135 -1.62 29.53 -20.69
CA TYR A 135 -1.12 28.63 -21.75
C TYR A 135 -2.13 28.29 -22.85
N ASP A 136 -3.23 29.02 -22.92
CA ASP A 136 -4.09 29.03 -24.10
C ASP A 136 -3.68 30.23 -24.97
N MET A 137 -3.03 29.99 -26.13
CA MET A 137 -3.36 30.68 -27.40
C MET A 137 -2.44 30.39 -28.61
N GLU A 138 -1.12 30.15 -28.56
CA GLU A 138 -0.34 30.21 -29.84
C GLU A 138 0.81 29.21 -30.15
N ALA A 139 1.16 28.23 -29.33
CA ALA A 139 2.28 27.32 -29.66
C ALA A 139 1.85 25.85 -29.88
N LYS A 140 2.03 25.35 -31.12
CA LYS A 140 1.89 23.94 -31.57
C LYS A 140 2.87 22.94 -30.92
N ILE A 141 3.49 23.30 -29.80
CA ILE A 141 4.32 22.40 -29.00
C ILE A 141 3.77 22.54 -27.58
N GLN A 142 2.91 21.62 -27.17
CA GLN A 142 2.39 21.58 -25.81
C GLN A 142 3.35 20.83 -24.91
N PRO A 143 4.13 21.49 -24.03
CA PRO A 143 4.66 20.81 -22.88
C PRO A 143 3.53 20.72 -21.83
N VAL A 144 2.76 19.64 -21.89
CA VAL A 144 1.79 19.31 -20.85
C VAL A 144 2.52 19.25 -19.52
N PHE A 145 2.16 20.11 -18.56
CA PHE A 145 2.67 20.08 -17.20
C PHE A 145 2.52 18.64 -16.66
N LYS A 146 3.65 17.99 -16.39
CA LYS A 146 3.71 16.66 -15.76
C LYS A 146 4.05 16.88 -14.30
N PRO A 147 3.05 16.93 -13.39
CA PRO A 147 3.37 16.84 -11.97
C PRO A 147 4.14 15.54 -11.76
N SER A 148 5.21 15.59 -10.96
CA SER A 148 5.88 14.35 -10.59
C SER A 148 4.89 13.46 -9.84
N ASN A 149 4.98 12.13 -10.01
CA ASN A 149 4.16 11.16 -9.26
C ASN A 149 4.25 11.36 -7.75
N LEU A 150 5.35 11.98 -7.30
CA LEU A 150 5.56 12.29 -5.91
C LEU A 150 4.83 13.55 -5.46
N LEU A 151 4.74 14.61 -6.27
CA LEU A 151 3.86 15.74 -5.94
C LEU A 151 2.41 15.26 -5.78
N ILE A 152 1.93 14.40 -6.68
CA ILE A 152 0.60 13.77 -6.56
C ILE A 152 0.52 12.91 -5.30
N SER A 153 1.57 12.17 -4.97
CA SER A 153 1.62 11.35 -3.75
C SER A 153 1.52 12.18 -2.46
N LEU A 154 2.12 13.37 -2.44
CA LEU A 154 2.07 14.29 -1.30
C LEU A 154 0.67 14.88 -1.11
N ILE A 155 0.03 15.29 -2.20
CA ILE A 155 -1.34 15.83 -2.19
C ILE A 155 -2.32 14.81 -1.60
N LEU A 156 -2.07 13.53 -1.89
CA LEU A 156 -2.95 12.44 -1.53
C LEU A 156 -2.62 11.83 -0.16
N ALA A 157 -1.51 12.20 0.49
CA ALA A 157 -1.16 11.65 1.80
C ALA A 157 -2.23 12.03 2.86
N PRO A 158 -2.73 11.08 3.67
CA PRO A 158 -3.86 11.30 4.59
C PRO A 158 -3.52 12.21 5.76
N ASP A 159 -2.25 12.30 6.18
CA ASP A 159 -1.81 13.27 7.20
C ASP A 159 -1.96 14.71 6.70
N PHE A 160 -1.90 14.91 5.37
CA PHE A 160 -2.08 16.20 4.71
C PHE A 160 -3.57 16.54 4.49
N VAL A 161 -4.42 15.53 4.27
CA VAL A 161 -5.87 15.70 4.03
C VAL A 161 -6.66 15.96 5.34
N ARG A 162 -6.04 15.83 6.52
CA ARG A 162 -6.73 15.97 7.83
C ARG A 162 -6.58 17.34 8.51
N GLY A 163 -5.80 18.28 7.96
CA GLY A 163 -5.67 19.63 8.53
C GLY A 163 -6.93 20.49 8.33
N GLU A 164 -7.16 21.49 9.18
CA GLU A 164 -8.30 22.44 9.05
C GLU A 164 -8.25 23.23 7.72
N ASN A 165 -7.09 23.26 7.05
CA ASN A 165 -6.85 23.87 5.74
C ASN A 165 -6.54 22.82 4.65
N ALA A 166 -6.89 21.56 4.87
CA ALA A 166 -6.64 20.49 3.91
C ALA A 166 -7.31 20.78 2.56
N PRO A 167 -6.64 20.53 1.43
CA PRO A 167 -7.23 20.75 0.13
C PRO A 167 -8.49 19.94 -0.07
N ASN A 168 -9.51 20.59 -0.62
CA ASN A 168 -10.66 19.91 -1.18
C ASN A 168 -10.19 19.05 -2.36
N LEU A 169 -10.13 17.74 -2.14
CA LEU A 169 -9.72 16.77 -3.16
C LEU A 169 -10.65 16.81 -4.39
N GLU A 170 -11.92 17.19 -4.21
CA GLU A 170 -12.85 17.34 -5.34
C GLU A 170 -12.43 18.51 -6.24
N ASP A 171 -12.02 19.64 -5.65
CA ASP A 171 -11.52 20.80 -6.40
C ASP A 171 -10.21 20.47 -7.13
N PHE A 172 -9.30 19.72 -6.49
CA PHE A 172 -8.10 19.21 -7.17
C PHE A 172 -8.46 18.35 -8.40
N VAL A 173 -9.45 17.46 -8.27
CA VAL A 173 -9.86 16.60 -9.38
C VAL A 173 -10.48 17.42 -10.52
N GLN A 174 -11.41 18.32 -10.19
CA GLN A 174 -12.15 19.12 -11.18
C GLN A 174 -11.27 20.18 -11.85
N ASN A 175 -10.48 20.92 -11.08
CA ASN A 175 -9.76 22.09 -11.58
C ASN A 175 -8.40 21.75 -12.18
N PHE A 176 -7.82 20.59 -11.80
CA PHE A 176 -6.50 20.17 -12.26
C PHE A 176 -6.50 18.80 -12.92
N ALA A 177 -6.84 17.73 -12.19
CA ALA A 177 -6.55 16.37 -12.65
C ALA A 177 -7.31 15.99 -13.94
N LEU A 178 -8.58 16.38 -14.08
CA LEU A 178 -9.38 16.11 -15.28
C LEU A 178 -8.91 16.88 -16.53
N LYS A 179 -8.14 17.96 -16.36
CA LYS A 179 -7.56 18.74 -17.48
C LYS A 179 -6.24 18.14 -18.00
N THR A 180 -5.69 17.14 -17.32
CA THR A 180 -4.45 16.45 -17.74
C THR A 180 -4.72 15.42 -18.83
N SER A 181 -3.67 14.92 -19.49
CA SER A 181 -3.81 13.85 -20.50
C SER A 181 -4.37 12.55 -19.91
N LEU A 182 -5.06 11.72 -20.70
CA LEU A 182 -5.65 10.46 -20.24
C LEU A 182 -4.64 9.53 -19.53
N ARG A 183 -3.38 9.51 -20.00
CA ARG A 183 -2.31 8.76 -19.33
C ARG A 183 -2.01 9.29 -17.94
N GLN A 184 -1.93 10.61 -17.78
CA GLN A 184 -1.70 11.24 -16.48
C GLN A 184 -2.90 11.03 -15.56
N GLN A 185 -4.13 11.11 -16.07
CA GLN A 185 -5.33 10.80 -15.29
C GLN A 185 -5.27 9.38 -14.72
N TYR A 186 -4.84 8.40 -15.54
CA TYR A 186 -4.63 7.03 -15.09
C TYR A 186 -3.53 6.92 -14.02
N ASP A 187 -2.38 7.57 -14.23
CA ASP A 187 -1.27 7.54 -13.25
C ASP A 187 -1.66 8.24 -11.93
N ILE A 188 -2.44 9.33 -11.97
CA ILE A 188 -3.02 10.00 -10.79
C ILE A 188 -4.04 9.10 -10.09
N ALA A 189 -4.91 8.43 -10.86
CA ALA A 189 -5.89 7.49 -10.30
C ALA A 189 -5.22 6.33 -9.55
N ILE A 190 -4.09 5.82 -10.05
CA ILE A 190 -3.25 4.84 -9.35
C ILE A 190 -2.76 5.39 -8.01
N GLN A 191 -2.25 6.62 -7.96
CA GLN A 191 -1.85 7.22 -6.69
C GLN A 191 -3.06 7.38 -5.75
N GLY A 192 -4.22 7.78 -6.27
CA GLY A 192 -5.47 7.82 -5.51
C GLY A 192 -5.77 6.48 -4.83
N PHE A 193 -5.57 5.35 -5.52
CA PHE A 193 -5.74 4.03 -4.92
C PHE A 193 -4.72 3.73 -3.82
N ARG A 194 -3.45 4.09 -4.05
CA ARG A 194 -2.34 3.85 -3.12
C ARG A 194 -2.47 4.63 -1.82
N TYR A 195 -3.14 5.78 -1.85
CA TYR A 195 -3.42 6.62 -0.69
C TYR A 195 -4.85 6.53 -0.17
N GLY A 196 -5.65 5.61 -0.73
CA GLY A 196 -7.01 5.32 -0.25
C GLY A 196 -8.11 6.28 -0.72
N HIS A 197 -7.83 7.20 -1.64
CA HIS A 197 -8.81 8.14 -2.24
C HIS A 197 -9.56 7.53 -3.43
N TRP A 198 -10.13 6.34 -3.24
CA TRP A 198 -10.68 5.53 -4.31
C TRP A 198 -11.88 6.19 -5.01
N LYS A 199 -12.83 6.71 -4.23
CA LYS A 199 -14.05 7.33 -4.77
C LYS A 199 -13.86 8.79 -5.17
N THR A 200 -13.12 9.55 -4.36
CA THR A 200 -12.94 10.99 -4.53
C THR A 200 -11.97 11.33 -5.65
N VAL A 201 -10.92 10.51 -5.85
CA VAL A 201 -9.88 10.77 -6.85
C VAL A 201 -9.85 9.71 -7.95
N SER A 202 -9.71 8.42 -7.61
CA SER A 202 -9.50 7.39 -8.63
C SER A 202 -10.73 7.20 -9.53
N LEU A 203 -11.92 7.06 -8.95
CA LEU A 203 -13.15 6.80 -9.71
C LEU A 203 -13.46 7.86 -10.79
N PRO A 204 -13.53 9.18 -10.48
CA PRO A 204 -13.86 10.18 -11.49
C PRO A 204 -12.82 10.24 -12.62
N LEU A 205 -11.53 10.06 -12.31
CA LEU A 205 -10.47 10.03 -13.32
C LEU A 205 -10.57 8.81 -14.23
N LEU A 206 -10.85 7.62 -13.68
CA LEU A 206 -11.03 6.40 -14.47
C LEU A 206 -12.30 6.46 -15.33
N GLN A 207 -13.37 7.09 -14.84
CA GLN A 207 -14.61 7.27 -15.60
C GLN A 207 -14.44 8.21 -16.81
N ASN A 208 -13.50 9.16 -16.73
CA ASN A 208 -13.21 10.07 -17.83
C ASN A 208 -12.41 9.42 -18.97
N ILE A 209 -11.78 8.27 -18.73
CA ILE A 209 -11.00 7.56 -19.76
C ILE A 209 -11.95 6.72 -20.64
N PRO A 210 -12.07 7.03 -21.95
CA PRO A 210 -13.03 6.35 -22.82
C PRO A 210 -12.56 4.93 -23.19
N ASN A 211 -13.43 3.94 -22.97
CA ASN A 211 -13.13 2.53 -23.32
C ASN A 211 -12.99 2.30 -24.84
N GLY A 212 -13.66 3.10 -25.67
CA GLY A 212 -13.76 2.87 -27.12
C GLY A 212 -12.44 2.93 -27.90
N GLN A 213 -11.37 3.43 -27.30
CA GLN A 213 -10.03 3.53 -27.92
C GLN A 213 -9.02 2.53 -27.32
N LEU A 214 -9.45 1.68 -26.39
CA LEU A 214 -8.59 0.75 -25.65
C LEU A 214 -8.64 -0.65 -26.26
N SER A 215 -7.56 -1.42 -26.07
CA SER A 215 -7.60 -2.86 -26.32
C SER A 215 -8.60 -3.55 -25.39
N THR A 216 -9.10 -4.74 -25.74
CA THR A 216 -10.02 -5.51 -24.88
C THR A 216 -9.45 -5.75 -23.48
N ILE A 217 -8.16 -6.08 -23.38
CA ILE A 217 -7.46 -6.28 -22.11
C ILE A 217 -7.44 -4.98 -21.31
N SER A 218 -7.07 -3.87 -21.95
CA SER A 218 -7.00 -2.55 -21.29
C SER A 218 -8.38 -2.05 -20.85
N SER A 219 -9.42 -2.29 -21.65
CA SER A 219 -10.81 -1.93 -21.29
C SER A 219 -11.28 -2.74 -20.09
N CYS A 220 -11.09 -4.06 -20.10
CA CYS A 220 -11.48 -4.93 -18.99
C CYS A 220 -10.70 -4.59 -17.70
N TRP A 221 -9.40 -4.32 -17.81
CA TRP A 221 -8.60 -3.83 -16.69
C TRP A 221 -9.14 -2.50 -16.14
N LEU A 222 -9.45 -1.54 -17.01
CA LEU A 222 -9.97 -0.24 -16.59
C LEU A 222 -11.36 -0.37 -15.93
N ASP A 223 -12.23 -1.23 -16.46
CA ASP A 223 -13.55 -1.49 -15.88
C ASP A 223 -13.44 -2.20 -14.52
N ALA A 224 -12.53 -3.17 -14.38
CA ALA A 224 -12.21 -3.76 -13.10
C ALA A 224 -11.76 -2.69 -12.08
N LEU A 225 -10.87 -1.78 -12.47
CA LEU A 225 -10.45 -0.68 -11.59
C LEU A 225 -11.61 0.25 -11.21
N LYS A 226 -12.53 0.58 -12.13
CA LYS A 226 -13.73 1.37 -11.82
C LYS A 226 -14.62 0.66 -10.79
N HIS A 227 -14.77 -0.66 -10.93
CA HIS A 227 -15.50 -1.48 -9.97
C HIS A 227 -14.79 -1.51 -8.60
N VAL A 228 -13.48 -1.73 -8.55
CA VAL A 228 -12.68 -1.65 -7.30
C VAL A 228 -12.83 -0.27 -6.63
N ALA A 229 -12.68 0.81 -7.39
CA ALA A 229 -12.84 2.17 -6.85
C ALA A 229 -14.23 2.42 -6.27
N SER A 230 -15.26 1.91 -6.96
CA SER A 230 -16.66 2.02 -6.54
C SER A 230 -17.00 1.16 -5.32
N ALA A 231 -16.17 0.16 -5.00
CA ALA A 231 -16.40 -0.79 -3.93
C ALA A 231 -16.06 -0.24 -2.54
N LYS A 232 -15.21 0.78 -2.41
CA LYS A 232 -14.87 1.37 -1.09
C LYS A 232 -16.16 1.87 -0.42
N PRO A 233 -16.59 1.36 0.75
CA PRO A 233 -17.77 1.88 1.45
C PRO A 233 -17.53 3.33 1.91
N ASN A 234 -18.59 4.14 1.98
CA ASN A 234 -18.48 5.44 2.68
C ASN A 234 -18.65 5.21 4.18
N GLU A 235 -19.58 4.33 4.54
CA GLU A 235 -19.85 3.91 5.90
C GLU A 235 -20.03 2.38 5.98
N VAL A 236 -19.80 1.80 7.15
CA VAL A 236 -20.07 0.37 7.39
C VAL A 236 -21.53 0.16 7.73
N ASN A 237 -22.37 0.28 6.71
CA ASN A 237 -23.80 0.00 6.79
C ASN A 237 -24.21 -1.06 5.75
N MET A 238 -25.41 -1.63 5.93
CA MET A 238 -25.94 -2.71 5.08
C MET A 238 -25.96 -2.39 3.58
N LYS A 239 -26.34 -1.16 3.24
CA LYS A 239 -26.49 -0.70 1.85
C LYS A 239 -25.13 -0.59 1.18
N ASP A 240 -24.19 0.06 1.85
CA ASP A 240 -22.83 0.27 1.36
C ASP A 240 -22.06 -1.05 1.29
N LEU A 241 -22.19 -1.93 2.28
CA LEU A 241 -21.59 -3.27 2.25
C LEU A 241 -22.16 -4.14 1.13
N SER A 242 -23.46 -4.04 0.84
CA SER A 242 -24.09 -4.76 -0.28
C SER A 242 -23.57 -4.26 -1.62
N LYS A 243 -23.45 -2.94 -1.78
CA LYS A 243 -22.85 -2.34 -2.98
C LYS A 243 -21.38 -2.74 -3.11
N ALA A 244 -20.60 -2.64 -2.04
CA ALA A 244 -19.19 -3.03 -2.00
C ALA A 244 -19.01 -4.50 -2.40
N THR A 245 -19.81 -5.40 -1.84
CA THR A 245 -19.79 -6.84 -2.17
C THR A 245 -20.02 -7.07 -3.66
N PHE A 246 -21.04 -6.43 -4.24
CA PHE A 246 -21.34 -6.55 -5.66
C PHE A 246 -20.18 -6.02 -6.52
N GLN A 247 -19.68 -4.83 -6.22
CA GLN A 247 -18.60 -4.19 -6.96
C GLN A 247 -17.29 -4.99 -6.89
N PHE A 248 -16.90 -5.51 -5.72
CA PHE A 248 -15.75 -6.39 -5.60
C PHE A 248 -15.95 -7.72 -6.31
N SER A 249 -17.15 -8.30 -6.27
CA SER A 249 -17.45 -9.52 -7.01
C SER A 249 -17.29 -9.32 -8.51
N THR A 250 -17.82 -8.22 -9.06
CA THR A 250 -17.70 -7.91 -10.49
C THR A 250 -16.24 -7.66 -10.85
N ALA A 251 -15.51 -6.83 -10.08
CA ALA A 251 -14.09 -6.60 -10.29
C ALA A 251 -13.25 -7.89 -10.26
N SER A 252 -13.57 -8.80 -9.34
CA SER A 252 -12.90 -10.09 -9.21
C SER A 252 -13.07 -10.94 -10.47
N ILE A 253 -14.29 -11.02 -11.01
CA ILE A 253 -14.60 -11.75 -12.25
C ILE A 253 -13.86 -11.13 -13.44
N ASP A 254 -13.89 -9.79 -13.55
CA ASP A 254 -13.20 -9.07 -14.61
C ASP A 254 -11.68 -9.36 -14.57
N LEU A 255 -11.06 -9.28 -13.40
CA LEU A 255 -9.63 -9.55 -13.23
C LEU A 255 -9.27 -11.03 -13.44
N GLU A 256 -10.12 -11.95 -13.02
CA GLU A 256 -9.93 -13.39 -13.26
C GLU A 256 -9.98 -13.70 -14.77
N SER A 257 -10.85 -13.02 -15.53
CA SER A 257 -10.90 -13.16 -16.99
C SER A 257 -9.61 -12.73 -17.69
N LEU A 258 -8.82 -11.85 -17.05
CA LEU A 258 -7.49 -11.41 -17.50
C LEU A 258 -6.37 -12.38 -17.11
N CYS A 259 -6.69 -13.48 -16.40
CA CYS A 259 -5.74 -14.46 -15.92
C CYS A 259 -5.69 -15.80 -16.72
N PRO A 260 -5.75 -15.86 -18.06
CA PRO A 260 -5.64 -17.14 -18.77
C PRO A 260 -4.21 -17.68 -18.66
N ASN A 261 -4.01 -18.96 -18.30
CA ASN A 261 -2.73 -19.68 -18.08
C ASN A 261 -1.64 -19.43 -19.16
N THR A 262 -1.07 -18.24 -19.15
CA THR A 262 -0.11 -17.70 -20.12
C THR A 262 0.86 -16.82 -19.37
N GLU A 263 2.09 -16.66 -19.83
CA GLU A 263 3.09 -15.85 -19.11
C GLU A 263 2.66 -14.39 -18.88
N LYS A 264 1.84 -13.84 -19.79
CA LYS A 264 1.30 -12.47 -19.68
C LYS A 264 0.23 -12.34 -18.57
N SER A 265 -0.38 -13.44 -18.15
CA SER A 265 -1.42 -13.45 -17.11
C SER A 265 -0.90 -13.29 -15.69
N LEU A 266 0.39 -13.58 -15.45
CA LEU A 266 1.02 -13.46 -14.14
C LEU A 266 0.88 -12.04 -13.57
N SER A 267 0.89 -11.03 -14.44
CA SER A 267 0.70 -9.62 -14.08
C SER A 267 -0.67 -9.31 -13.46
N PHE A 268 -1.69 -10.14 -13.72
CA PHE A 268 -3.05 -9.95 -13.22
C PHE A 268 -3.42 -10.88 -12.06
N GLN A 269 -2.59 -11.89 -11.75
CA GLN A 269 -2.84 -12.83 -10.65
C GLN A 269 -2.83 -12.14 -9.30
N PHE A 270 -1.85 -11.26 -9.04
CA PHE A 270 -1.80 -10.50 -7.79
C PHE A 270 -3.05 -9.61 -7.63
N PRO A 271 -3.43 -8.75 -8.60
CA PRO A 271 -4.66 -7.97 -8.53
C PRO A 271 -5.94 -8.80 -8.35
N SER A 272 -6.05 -9.92 -9.08
CA SER A 272 -7.20 -10.82 -9.03
C SER A 272 -7.36 -11.44 -7.64
N LEU A 273 -6.29 -12.03 -7.09
CA LEU A 273 -6.31 -12.60 -5.74
C LEU A 273 -6.55 -11.55 -4.67
N TYR A 274 -5.88 -10.40 -4.77
CA TYR A 274 -6.06 -9.30 -3.83
C TYR A 274 -7.53 -8.85 -3.80
N THR A 275 -8.14 -8.64 -4.97
CA THR A 275 -9.56 -8.26 -5.08
C THR A 275 -10.50 -9.36 -4.57
N THR A 276 -10.19 -10.62 -4.83
CA THR A 276 -10.94 -11.79 -4.33
C THR A 276 -10.95 -11.84 -2.80
N ILE A 277 -9.81 -11.55 -2.16
CA ILE A 277 -9.71 -11.49 -0.69
C ILE A 277 -10.60 -10.37 -0.15
N PHE A 278 -10.56 -9.17 -0.75
CA PHE A 278 -11.42 -8.05 -0.36
C PHE A 278 -12.91 -8.39 -0.54
N PHE A 279 -13.29 -9.03 -1.64
CA PHE A 279 -14.65 -9.53 -1.85
C PHE A 279 -15.09 -10.45 -0.70
N LYS A 280 -14.29 -11.46 -0.36
CA LYS A 280 -14.62 -12.44 0.69
C LYS A 280 -14.70 -11.82 2.07
N ILE A 281 -13.75 -10.94 2.42
CA ILE A 281 -13.78 -10.17 3.68
C ILE A 281 -15.07 -9.35 3.76
N THR A 282 -15.37 -8.59 2.70
CA THR A 282 -16.57 -7.74 2.62
C THR A 282 -17.85 -8.57 2.77
N PHE A 283 -17.90 -9.73 2.13
CA PHE A 283 -19.04 -10.65 2.19
C PHE A 283 -19.27 -11.17 3.62
N VAL A 284 -18.22 -11.64 4.29
CA VAL A 284 -18.31 -12.13 5.67
C VAL A 284 -18.79 -11.01 6.61
N LEU A 285 -18.22 -9.81 6.51
CA LEU A 285 -18.64 -8.66 7.31
C LEU A 285 -20.10 -8.28 7.01
N LYS A 286 -20.51 -8.24 5.74
CA LYS A 286 -21.91 -8.00 5.35
C LYS A 286 -22.84 -8.99 6.04
N CYS A 287 -22.56 -10.29 5.94
CA CYS A 287 -23.39 -11.33 6.55
C CYS A 287 -23.49 -11.16 8.08
N PHE A 288 -22.40 -10.79 8.74
CA PHE A 288 -22.40 -10.50 10.17
C PHE A 288 -23.27 -9.28 10.52
N PHE A 289 -23.06 -8.14 9.86
CA PHE A 289 -23.84 -6.93 10.13
C PHE A 289 -25.33 -7.06 9.75
N THR A 290 -25.65 -7.84 8.70
CA THR A 290 -27.04 -8.22 8.39
C THR A 290 -27.68 -8.98 9.53
N PHE A 291 -26.98 -9.96 10.07
CA PHE A 291 -27.46 -10.74 11.19
C PHE A 291 -27.68 -9.86 12.44
N LEU A 292 -26.71 -9.01 12.80
CA LEU A 292 -26.83 -8.15 13.97
C LEU A 292 -28.01 -7.18 13.86
N ASN A 293 -28.18 -6.52 12.71
CA ASN A 293 -29.28 -5.58 12.50
C ASN A 293 -30.64 -6.28 12.50
N GLY A 294 -30.75 -7.49 11.94
CA GLY A 294 -31.98 -8.27 11.94
C GLY A 294 -32.37 -8.82 13.31
N ASN A 295 -31.41 -8.95 14.23
CA ASN A 295 -31.60 -9.60 15.53
C ASN A 295 -31.35 -8.68 16.74
N GLN A 296 -31.25 -7.36 16.54
CA GLN A 296 -30.91 -6.41 17.61
C GLN A 296 -31.88 -6.48 18.81
N GLY A 297 -33.18 -6.64 18.55
CA GLY A 297 -34.18 -6.81 19.61
C GLY A 297 -34.00 -8.09 20.43
N PHE A 298 -33.56 -9.18 19.80
CA PHE A 298 -33.26 -10.44 20.49
C PHE A 298 -31.95 -10.38 21.28
N LEU A 299 -30.95 -9.67 20.75
CA LEU A 299 -29.68 -9.40 21.44
C LEU A 299 -29.88 -8.58 22.71
N LEU A 300 -30.77 -7.57 22.66
CA LEU A 300 -31.12 -6.75 23.82
C LEU A 300 -31.86 -7.53 24.91
N ALA A 301 -32.61 -8.57 24.54
CA ALA A 301 -33.34 -9.42 25.47
C ALA A 301 -32.46 -10.48 26.16
N GLU A 302 -31.20 -10.63 25.73
CA GLU A 302 -30.20 -11.57 26.27
C GLU A 302 -30.68 -13.01 26.51
N THR A 303 -31.64 -13.48 25.71
CA THR A 303 -32.18 -14.84 25.81
C THR A 303 -31.16 -15.89 25.34
N ASP A 304 -31.26 -17.13 25.86
CA ASP A 304 -30.42 -18.24 25.42
C ASP A 304 -30.55 -18.53 23.92
N TYR A 305 -31.75 -18.33 23.35
CA TYR A 305 -31.98 -18.44 21.91
C TYR A 305 -31.16 -17.39 21.13
N ALA A 306 -31.15 -16.14 21.59
CA ALA A 306 -30.36 -15.08 20.97
C ALA A 306 -28.85 -15.38 21.02
N ARG A 307 -28.36 -15.87 22.18
CA ARG A 307 -26.97 -16.31 22.31
C ARG A 307 -26.64 -17.43 21.34
N TYR A 308 -27.49 -18.45 21.25
CA TYR A 308 -27.31 -19.57 20.34
C TYR A 308 -27.31 -19.14 18.86
N ALA A 309 -28.18 -18.20 18.49
CA ALA A 309 -28.22 -17.64 17.14
C ALA A 309 -26.92 -16.90 16.79
N VAL A 310 -26.40 -16.07 17.70
CA VAL A 310 -25.11 -15.36 17.53
C VAL A 310 -23.98 -16.34 17.33
N VAL A 311 -23.89 -17.35 18.20
CA VAL A 311 -22.87 -18.39 18.14
C VAL A 311 -22.90 -19.11 16.81
N THR A 312 -24.09 -19.58 16.40
CA THR A 312 -24.28 -20.31 15.14
C THR A 312 -23.84 -19.44 13.96
N GLN A 313 -24.22 -18.17 13.95
CA GLN A 313 -23.81 -17.26 12.89
C GLN A 313 -22.30 -17.01 12.90
N CYS A 314 -21.69 -16.80 14.07
CA CYS A 314 -20.25 -16.57 14.18
C CYS A 314 -19.44 -17.81 13.77
N ASP A 315 -19.92 -19.03 14.05
CA ASP A 315 -19.29 -20.26 13.56
C ASP A 315 -19.36 -20.37 12.02
N LEU A 316 -20.47 -19.95 11.40
CA LEU A 316 -20.56 -19.87 9.93
C LEU A 316 -19.58 -18.84 9.36
N MET A 317 -19.53 -17.65 9.96
CA MET A 317 -18.62 -16.57 9.53
C MET A 317 -17.16 -16.97 9.73
N LEU A 318 -16.83 -17.69 10.81
CA LEU A 318 -15.49 -18.19 11.06
C LEU A 318 -15.07 -19.19 9.97
N ARG A 319 -15.93 -20.13 9.59
CA ARG A 319 -15.65 -21.09 8.50
C ARG A 319 -15.44 -20.40 7.16
N ASP A 320 -16.22 -19.37 6.86
CA ASP A 320 -16.04 -18.59 5.62
C ASP A 320 -14.79 -17.71 5.67
N CYS A 321 -14.45 -17.18 6.85
CA CYS A 321 -13.20 -16.46 7.10
C CYS A 321 -11.97 -17.37 6.95
N ASP A 322 -12.03 -18.62 7.42
CA ASP A 322 -10.93 -19.58 7.30
C ASP A 322 -10.58 -19.92 5.85
N LYS A 323 -11.55 -19.86 4.93
CA LYS A 323 -11.32 -20.03 3.49
C LYS A 323 -10.51 -18.91 2.86
N ILE A 324 -10.30 -17.79 3.55
CA ILE A 324 -9.52 -16.64 3.07
C ILE A 324 -8.02 -16.85 3.33
N SER A 325 -7.65 -17.55 4.40
CA SER A 325 -6.25 -17.86 4.75
C SER A 325 -5.43 -18.43 3.59
N PRO A 326 -5.87 -19.48 2.87
CA PRO A 326 -5.10 -20.03 1.75
C PRO A 326 -4.92 -19.02 0.61
N LEU A 327 -5.84 -18.08 0.42
CA LEU A 327 -5.73 -17.04 -0.60
C LEU A 327 -4.69 -15.99 -0.21
N ILE A 328 -4.59 -15.64 1.08
CA ILE A 328 -3.55 -14.71 1.57
C ILE A 328 -2.18 -15.38 1.49
N GLU A 329 -2.08 -16.66 1.82
CA GLU A 329 -0.84 -17.44 1.63
C GLU A 329 -0.41 -17.47 0.16
N GLU A 330 -1.36 -17.66 -0.75
CA GLU A 330 -1.12 -17.63 -2.20
C GLU A 330 -0.69 -16.24 -2.66
N LEU A 331 -1.38 -15.18 -2.21
CA LEU A 331 -1.02 -13.80 -2.48
C LEU A 331 0.39 -13.46 -1.97
N ALA A 332 0.77 -13.96 -0.79
CA ALA A 332 2.11 -13.80 -0.24
C ALA A 332 3.18 -14.43 -1.14
N ARG A 333 2.89 -15.59 -1.77
CA ARG A 333 3.78 -16.19 -2.77
C ARG A 333 3.90 -15.31 -4.02
N PHE A 334 2.78 -14.76 -4.51
CA PHE A 334 2.80 -13.81 -5.63
C PHE A 334 3.46 -12.47 -5.30
N SER A 335 3.62 -12.15 -4.01
CA SER A 335 4.35 -10.97 -3.55
C SER A 335 5.88 -11.14 -3.55
N PHE A 336 6.41 -12.30 -3.99
CA PHE A 336 7.85 -12.56 -4.04
C PHE A 336 8.64 -11.44 -4.73
N ASP A 337 8.19 -11.02 -5.91
CA ASP A 337 8.78 -9.95 -6.71
C ASP A 337 8.22 -8.55 -6.40
N ALA A 338 7.34 -8.43 -5.39
CA ALA A 338 6.81 -7.15 -4.96
C ALA A 338 7.88 -6.31 -4.22
N ASP A 339 7.69 -5.00 -4.19
CA ASP A 339 8.50 -4.11 -3.36
C ASP A 339 8.26 -4.36 -1.85
N SER A 340 9.15 -3.81 -1.01
CA SER A 340 9.08 -3.98 0.45
C SER A 340 7.78 -3.44 1.06
N GLU A 341 7.24 -2.33 0.55
CA GLU A 341 5.98 -1.75 1.05
C GLU A 341 4.82 -2.67 0.73
N SER A 342 4.74 -3.17 -0.51
CA SER A 342 3.71 -4.11 -0.95
C SER A 342 3.74 -5.42 -0.16
N ARG A 343 4.93 -5.97 0.13
CA ARG A 343 5.06 -7.17 1.00
C ARG A 343 4.64 -6.89 2.44
N THR A 344 5.01 -5.73 2.97
CA THR A 344 4.58 -5.30 4.31
C THR A 344 3.07 -5.19 4.38
N GLN A 345 2.43 -4.64 3.35
CA GLN A 345 0.98 -4.54 3.25
C GLN A 345 0.30 -5.92 3.22
N VAL A 346 0.84 -6.90 2.49
CA VAL A 346 0.33 -8.29 2.51
C VAL A 346 0.43 -8.91 3.91
N ALA A 347 1.54 -8.67 4.62
CA ALA A 347 1.70 -9.13 6.01
C ALA A 347 0.72 -8.45 6.98
N LEU A 348 0.42 -7.16 6.78
CA LEU A 348 -0.61 -6.46 7.54
C LEU A 348 -2.01 -6.98 7.20
N LEU A 349 -2.30 -7.30 5.94
CA LEU A 349 -3.55 -7.92 5.51
C LEU A 349 -3.76 -9.30 6.19
N GLN A 350 -2.71 -10.09 6.38
CA GLN A 350 -2.79 -11.33 7.17
C GLN A 350 -3.19 -11.02 8.62
N GLN A 351 -2.52 -10.08 9.30
CA GLN A 351 -2.88 -9.72 10.68
C GLN A 351 -4.32 -9.18 10.80
N PHE A 352 -4.75 -8.40 9.81
CA PHE A 352 -6.12 -7.91 9.70
C PHE A 352 -7.13 -9.06 9.58
N HIS A 353 -6.85 -10.04 8.71
CA HIS A 353 -7.67 -11.24 8.56
C HIS A 353 -7.69 -12.09 9.84
N ASP A 354 -6.55 -12.26 10.50
CA ASP A 354 -6.44 -13.01 11.74
C ASP A 354 -7.27 -12.37 12.86
N LEU A 355 -7.30 -11.03 12.96
CA LEU A 355 -8.14 -10.31 13.91
C LEU A 355 -9.63 -10.48 13.64
N ILE A 356 -10.05 -10.52 12.37
CA ILE A 356 -11.44 -10.86 12.02
C ILE A 356 -11.76 -12.28 12.45
N GLY A 357 -10.86 -13.23 12.17
CA GLY A 357 -11.00 -14.62 12.61
C GLY A 357 -11.11 -14.74 14.13
N TYR A 358 -10.30 -13.98 14.87
CA TYR A 358 -10.38 -13.89 16.32
C TYR A 358 -11.76 -13.41 16.78
N CYS A 359 -12.27 -12.31 16.21
CA CYS A 359 -13.57 -11.74 16.56
C CYS A 359 -14.70 -12.77 16.45
N PHE A 360 -14.75 -13.54 15.36
CA PHE A 360 -15.77 -14.57 15.21
C PHE A 360 -15.53 -15.76 16.13
N SER A 361 -14.28 -16.21 16.31
CA SER A 361 -13.97 -17.30 17.24
C SER A 361 -14.31 -16.98 18.70
N TYR A 362 -14.20 -15.70 19.09
CA TYR A 362 -14.52 -15.26 20.44
C TYR A 362 -16.01 -15.48 20.77
N LEU A 363 -16.89 -15.18 19.82
CA LEU A 363 -18.35 -15.32 19.98
C LEU A 363 -18.87 -16.71 19.62
N SER A 364 -17.99 -17.67 19.30
CA SER A 364 -18.39 -19.00 18.84
C SER A 364 -18.06 -20.11 19.83
N VAL A 365 -18.53 -21.34 19.57
CA VAL A 365 -18.19 -22.54 20.38
C VAL A 365 -16.83 -23.12 19.97
N SER A 366 -16.35 -22.76 18.77
CA SER A 366 -15.09 -23.26 18.22
C SER A 366 -13.91 -22.94 19.14
N PRO A 367 -12.82 -23.73 19.10
CA PRO A 367 -11.65 -23.48 19.92
C PRO A 367 -11.14 -22.06 19.68
N PHE A 368 -10.79 -21.42 20.79
CA PHE A 368 -10.42 -20.01 20.81
C PHE A 368 -9.18 -19.80 19.94
N LYS A 369 -9.27 -18.91 18.95
CA LYS A 369 -8.06 -18.45 18.26
C LYS A 369 -7.31 -17.52 19.20
N GLU A 370 -6.00 -17.71 19.28
CA GLU A 370 -5.17 -16.79 20.07
C GLU A 370 -5.20 -15.40 19.45
N LEU A 371 -5.12 -14.37 20.31
CA LEU A 371 -5.01 -13.00 19.83
C LEU A 371 -3.69 -12.87 19.04
N PRO A 372 -3.72 -12.52 17.74
CA PRO A 372 -2.55 -12.62 16.88
C PRO A 372 -1.39 -11.78 17.43
N THR A 373 -0.19 -12.33 17.62
CA THR A 373 0.98 -11.57 18.09
C THR A 373 1.42 -10.54 17.05
N PRO A 374 1.77 -9.30 17.47
CA PRO A 374 2.20 -8.30 16.52
C PRO A 374 3.65 -8.59 16.14
N PHE A 375 3.95 -8.66 14.84
CA PHE A 375 5.34 -8.74 14.41
C PHE A 375 5.84 -7.32 14.13
N ALA A 376 7.06 -7.03 14.58
CA ALA A 376 7.69 -5.74 14.36
C ALA A 376 7.95 -5.55 12.87
N LEU A 377 7.07 -4.79 12.21
CA LEU A 377 7.24 -4.37 10.83
C LEU A 377 7.78 -2.94 10.82
N ASN A 378 8.91 -2.73 10.15
CA ASN A 378 9.37 -1.38 9.84
C ASN A 378 8.46 -0.82 8.74
N THR A 379 7.52 0.04 9.12
CA THR A 379 6.58 0.68 8.21
C THR A 379 7.12 2.06 7.83
N GLU A 380 7.73 2.16 6.65
CA GLU A 380 8.19 3.46 6.11
C GLU A 380 7.04 4.24 5.46
N ASN A 381 6.05 3.54 4.91
CA ASN A 381 4.89 4.13 4.24
C ASN A 381 3.79 4.55 5.26
N PRO A 382 3.24 5.78 5.16
CA PRO A 382 2.17 6.26 6.04
C PRO A 382 0.90 5.38 6.06
N MET A 383 0.52 4.74 4.95
CA MET A 383 -0.68 3.89 4.88
C MET A 383 -0.47 2.60 5.66
N ASN A 384 0.72 2.02 5.51
CA ASN A 384 1.12 0.84 6.29
C ASN A 384 1.19 1.19 7.78
N SER A 385 1.65 2.41 8.13
CA SER A 385 1.63 2.89 9.52
C SER A 385 0.21 3.02 10.05
N GLN A 386 -0.68 3.70 9.33
CA GLN A 386 -2.08 3.86 9.73
C GLN A 386 -2.78 2.50 9.90
N MET A 387 -2.54 1.56 8.97
CA MET A 387 -3.07 0.21 9.07
C MET A 387 -2.51 -0.55 10.29
N ARG A 388 -1.23 -0.39 10.59
CA ARG A 388 -0.61 -0.96 11.79
C ARG A 388 -1.22 -0.37 13.05
N ASP A 389 -1.44 0.94 13.09
CA ASP A 389 -2.02 1.64 14.23
C ASP A 389 -3.45 1.17 14.49
N ILE A 390 -4.26 0.98 13.43
CA ILE A 390 -5.61 0.45 13.59
C ILE A 390 -5.61 -1.01 14.07
N ILE A 391 -4.72 -1.85 13.53
CA ILE A 391 -4.54 -3.24 14.02
C ILE A 391 -4.14 -3.25 15.50
N ALA A 392 -3.21 -2.39 15.91
CA ALA A 392 -2.77 -2.27 17.29
C ALA A 392 -3.90 -1.78 18.21
N TRP A 393 -4.66 -0.78 17.77
CA TRP A 393 -5.84 -0.30 18.49
C TRP A 393 -6.88 -1.41 18.64
N SER A 394 -7.25 -2.10 17.57
CA SER A 394 -8.24 -3.19 17.58
C SER A 394 -7.83 -4.30 18.52
N ARG A 395 -6.57 -4.71 18.45
CA ARG A 395 -5.99 -5.68 19.39
C ARG A 395 -6.12 -5.19 20.83
N SER A 396 -5.82 -3.92 21.12
CA SER A 396 -5.91 -3.37 22.48
C SER A 396 -7.35 -3.36 23.01
N GLN A 397 -8.36 -3.18 22.15
CA GLN A 397 -9.76 -3.26 22.53
C GLN A 397 -10.16 -4.72 22.82
N LEU A 398 -9.79 -5.64 21.93
CA LEU A 398 -10.11 -7.07 22.06
C LEU A 398 -9.40 -7.74 23.25
N ALA A 399 -8.22 -7.26 23.64
CA ALA A 399 -7.48 -7.75 24.81
C ALA A 399 -8.16 -7.44 26.15
N LYS A 400 -9.13 -6.50 26.18
CA LYS A 400 -9.90 -6.17 27.39
C LYS A 400 -10.99 -7.21 27.68
N MET A 401 -11.26 -8.11 26.74
CA MET A 401 -12.33 -9.08 26.85
C MET A 401 -11.87 -10.27 27.69
N GLU A 402 -12.66 -10.68 28.68
CA GLU A 402 -12.31 -11.82 29.54
C GLU A 402 -12.47 -13.16 28.81
N HIS A 403 -11.49 -14.05 28.99
CA HIS A 403 -11.56 -15.42 28.47
C HIS A 403 -12.40 -16.31 29.40
N SER A 404 -13.73 -16.21 29.27
CA SER A 404 -14.71 -17.05 29.97
C SER A 404 -15.34 -18.10 29.05
N LYS A 405 -16.30 -18.89 29.57
CA LYS A 405 -17.07 -19.84 28.76
C LYS A 405 -17.90 -19.09 27.73
N TRP A 406 -18.19 -19.71 26.58
CA TRP A 406 -18.86 -19.02 25.47
C TRP A 406 -20.22 -18.41 25.88
N GLN A 407 -20.94 -19.02 26.83
CA GLN A 407 -22.22 -18.51 27.34
C GLN A 407 -22.07 -17.11 27.98
N ASP A 408 -20.94 -16.88 28.66
CA ASP A 408 -20.65 -15.62 29.33
C ASP A 408 -20.07 -14.59 28.35
N ARG A 409 -19.37 -15.07 27.31
CA ARG A 409 -18.78 -14.24 26.24
C ARG A 409 -19.83 -13.63 25.32
N VAL A 410 -20.90 -14.37 25.03
CA VAL A 410 -21.95 -13.96 24.09
C VAL A 410 -22.99 -13.12 24.83
N ASN A 411 -22.68 -11.83 24.94
CA ASN A 411 -23.56 -10.81 25.51
C ASN A 411 -23.55 -9.56 24.63
N LEU A 412 -24.45 -8.61 24.93
CA LEU A 412 -24.61 -7.41 24.12
C LEU A 412 -23.33 -6.57 24.08
N ALA A 413 -22.66 -6.38 25.22
CA ALA A 413 -21.47 -5.54 25.33
C ALA A 413 -20.32 -6.07 24.45
N ASN A 414 -20.02 -7.36 24.53
CA ASN A 414 -18.97 -7.99 23.74
C ASN A 414 -19.31 -8.00 22.24
N THR A 415 -20.58 -8.23 21.89
CA THR A 415 -21.04 -8.23 20.50
C THR A 415 -20.93 -6.83 19.88
N MET A 416 -21.29 -5.79 20.63
CA MET A 416 -21.18 -4.40 20.17
C MET A 416 -19.71 -3.97 20.06
N LEU A 417 -18.86 -4.31 21.04
CA LEU A 417 -17.43 -4.05 20.96
C LEU A 417 -16.80 -4.69 19.72
N ILE A 418 -17.10 -5.96 19.44
CA ILE A 418 -16.61 -6.65 18.24
C ILE A 418 -17.14 -5.99 16.98
N SER A 419 -18.43 -5.63 16.93
CA SER A 419 -19.01 -4.88 15.82
C SER A 419 -18.22 -3.59 15.56
N ASP A 420 -17.94 -2.81 16.60
CA ASP A 420 -17.27 -1.51 16.46
C ASP A 420 -15.81 -1.67 16.04
N VAL A 421 -15.11 -2.66 16.60
CA VAL A 421 -13.76 -3.03 16.14
C VAL A 421 -13.76 -3.42 14.67
N LEU A 422 -14.70 -4.25 14.22
CA LEU A 422 -14.80 -4.68 12.82
C LEU A 422 -15.15 -3.51 11.87
N LYS A 423 -16.00 -2.58 12.30
CA LYS A 423 -16.31 -1.37 11.51
C LYS A 423 -15.07 -0.51 11.30
N GLU A 424 -14.36 -0.23 12.38
CA GLU A 424 -13.18 0.63 12.36
C GLU A 424 -12.04 0.01 11.55
N LEU A 425 -11.78 -1.29 11.74
CA LEU A 425 -10.86 -2.07 10.94
C LEU A 425 -11.19 -1.93 9.45
N TYR A 426 -12.44 -2.19 9.08
CA TYR A 426 -12.85 -2.19 7.68
C TYR A 426 -12.78 -0.79 7.04
N GLN A 427 -13.18 0.28 7.73
CA GLN A 427 -13.11 1.65 7.21
C GLN A 427 -11.69 2.11 6.88
N SER A 428 -10.73 1.75 7.72
CA SER A 428 -9.34 2.19 7.61
C SER A 428 -8.50 1.41 6.59
N PHE A 429 -9.01 0.30 6.06
CA PHE A 429 -8.19 -0.69 5.32
C PHE A 429 -8.08 -0.47 3.79
N PHE A 430 -8.76 0.53 3.22
CA PHE A 430 -8.85 0.66 1.76
C PHE A 430 -7.72 1.47 1.14
N TYR A 431 -6.63 0.79 0.77
CA TYR A 431 -5.61 1.26 -0.20
C TYR A 431 -4.98 0.08 -0.93
N LEU A 432 -4.41 0.31 -2.12
CA LEU A 432 -3.83 -0.75 -2.95
C LEU A 432 -2.29 -0.67 -2.99
N PRO A 433 -1.58 -1.81 -2.88
CA PRO A 433 -0.13 -1.83 -2.97
C PRO A 433 0.35 -1.47 -4.37
N ARG A 434 1.60 -1.03 -4.49
CA ARG A 434 2.20 -0.77 -5.81
C ARG A 434 2.20 -2.03 -6.68
N ALA A 435 2.44 -3.20 -6.09
CA ALA A 435 2.41 -4.50 -6.76
C ALA A 435 1.05 -4.82 -7.43
N PHE A 436 -0.04 -4.17 -7.00
CA PHE A 436 -1.34 -4.28 -7.67
C PHE A 436 -1.31 -3.69 -9.09
N PHE A 437 -0.50 -2.66 -9.33
CA PHE A 437 -0.45 -1.97 -10.63
C PHE A 437 0.79 -2.32 -11.43
N GLN A 438 1.90 -2.57 -10.73
CA GLN A 438 3.19 -2.74 -11.34
C GLN A 438 4.08 -3.66 -10.51
N LEU A 439 4.48 -4.78 -11.11
CA LEU A 439 5.59 -5.60 -10.64
C LEU A 439 6.88 -5.09 -11.32
N ILE A 440 7.84 -4.65 -10.51
CA ILE A 440 9.13 -4.12 -11.00
C ILE A 440 10.08 -5.27 -11.31
N HIS A 441 10.02 -6.30 -10.46
CA HIS A 441 10.83 -7.49 -10.58
C HIS A 441 10.02 -8.64 -11.16
N SER A 442 10.73 -9.59 -11.74
CA SER A 442 10.20 -10.84 -12.25
C SER A 442 11.27 -11.91 -12.06
N THR A 443 10.90 -12.94 -11.31
CA THR A 443 11.69 -14.12 -11.05
C THR A 443 10.94 -15.33 -11.60
N LYS A 444 11.56 -16.03 -12.54
CA LYS A 444 11.05 -17.26 -13.12
C LYS A 444 12.00 -18.41 -12.82
N ILE A 445 11.49 -19.39 -12.09
CA ILE A 445 12.21 -20.62 -11.76
C ILE A 445 11.68 -21.72 -12.68
N ARG A 446 12.54 -22.26 -13.55
CA ARG A 446 12.18 -23.41 -14.40
C ARG A 446 12.87 -24.65 -13.85
N LEU A 447 12.07 -25.63 -13.43
CA LEU A 447 12.54 -26.93 -12.96
C LEU A 447 12.22 -27.99 -14.00
N ASN A 448 13.24 -28.71 -14.42
CA ASN A 448 13.17 -29.91 -15.25
C ASN A 448 13.38 -31.12 -14.36
N VAL A 449 12.30 -31.87 -14.15
CA VAL A 449 12.35 -33.14 -13.41
C VAL A 449 12.59 -34.28 -14.39
N LYS A 450 13.73 -34.94 -14.27
CA LYS A 450 14.09 -36.14 -15.02
C LYS A 450 13.98 -37.34 -14.08
N VAL A 451 13.34 -38.40 -14.55
CA VAL A 451 13.34 -39.69 -13.85
C VAL A 451 14.19 -40.62 -14.71
N ALA A 452 15.36 -41.01 -14.19
CA ALA A 452 16.33 -41.75 -14.98
C ALA A 452 15.84 -43.18 -15.28
N ASN A 453 16.04 -43.63 -16.53
CA ASN A 453 16.02 -45.05 -16.95
C ASN A 453 14.74 -45.86 -16.70
N LEU A 454 13.58 -45.23 -16.53
CA LEU A 454 12.30 -45.93 -16.45
C LEU A 454 11.49 -45.73 -17.72
N SER A 455 11.06 -46.83 -18.34
CA SER A 455 10.07 -46.78 -19.41
C SER A 455 8.75 -46.29 -18.84
N LYS A 456 8.15 -45.30 -19.51
CA LYS A 456 6.75 -44.96 -19.28
C LYS A 456 5.87 -46.06 -19.84
N ASP A 457 4.87 -46.48 -19.08
CA ASP A 457 3.83 -47.36 -19.61
C ASP A 457 2.83 -46.59 -20.50
N MET A 458 1.82 -47.30 -20.99
CA MET A 458 0.74 -46.74 -21.82
C MET A 458 -0.11 -45.68 -21.08
N SER A 459 0.00 -45.60 -19.75
CA SER A 459 -0.66 -44.59 -18.90
C SER A 459 0.24 -43.38 -18.60
N ASN A 460 1.43 -43.32 -19.21
CA ASN A 460 2.46 -42.30 -18.95
C ASN A 460 3.05 -42.37 -17.53
N ALA A 461 2.81 -43.45 -16.79
CA ALA A 461 3.38 -43.71 -15.47
C ALA A 461 4.73 -44.41 -15.58
N TYR A 462 5.66 -44.10 -14.67
CA TYR A 462 6.96 -44.78 -14.62
C TYR A 462 6.81 -46.14 -13.94
N VAL A 463 7.17 -47.22 -14.64
CA VAL A 463 7.09 -48.58 -14.07
C VAL A 463 8.35 -48.85 -13.26
N VAL A 464 8.24 -48.81 -11.93
CA VAL A 464 9.32 -49.19 -11.03
C VAL A 464 9.32 -50.71 -10.87
N SER A 465 10.30 -51.39 -11.45
CA SER A 465 10.51 -52.84 -11.25
C SER A 465 10.72 -53.14 -9.76
N GLN A 466 10.17 -54.26 -9.27
CA GLN A 466 10.38 -54.73 -7.88
C GLN A 466 11.86 -54.94 -7.50
N VAL A 467 12.75 -55.03 -8.50
CA VAL A 467 14.21 -55.14 -8.31
C VAL A 467 14.83 -53.77 -7.98
N HIS A 468 14.23 -52.67 -8.46
CA HIS A 468 14.67 -51.31 -8.16
C HIS A 468 13.95 -50.78 -6.92
N LYS A 469 14.59 -50.93 -5.75
CA LYS A 469 14.09 -50.39 -4.46
C LYS A 469 14.14 -48.86 -4.36
N ILE A 470 14.69 -48.17 -5.36
CA ILE A 470 14.94 -46.73 -5.36
C ILE A 470 14.43 -46.16 -6.69
N LEU A 471 13.65 -45.09 -6.63
CA LEU A 471 13.24 -44.26 -7.76
C LEU A 471 14.17 -43.04 -7.83
N PRO A 472 15.19 -43.03 -8.71
CA PRO A 472 16.05 -41.86 -8.86
C PRO A 472 15.29 -40.72 -9.55
N VAL A 473 15.21 -39.58 -8.88
CA VAL A 473 14.62 -38.35 -9.42
C VAL A 473 15.72 -37.29 -9.49
N ASP A 474 16.09 -36.92 -10.70
CA ASP A 474 17.02 -35.84 -10.97
C ASP A 474 16.24 -34.55 -11.22
N VAL A 475 16.52 -33.50 -10.46
CA VAL A 475 15.89 -32.19 -10.65
C VAL A 475 16.98 -31.21 -11.09
N GLU A 476 16.92 -30.80 -12.35
CA GLU A 476 17.73 -29.73 -12.88
C GLU A 476 16.87 -28.48 -13.05
N GLY A 477 17.46 -27.29 -13.04
CA GLY A 477 16.69 -26.08 -13.28
C GLY A 477 17.57 -24.86 -13.46
N PHE A 478 16.92 -23.77 -13.87
CA PHE A 478 17.55 -22.47 -13.96
C PHE A 478 16.62 -21.39 -13.44
N VAL A 479 17.22 -20.30 -12.96
CA VAL A 479 16.54 -19.13 -12.44
C VAL A 479 16.80 -17.97 -13.40
N GLU A 480 15.73 -17.43 -13.98
CA GLU A 480 15.74 -16.16 -14.71
C GLU A 480 15.20 -15.08 -13.76
N THR A 481 16.03 -14.11 -13.35
CA THR A 481 15.55 -13.00 -12.51
C THR A 481 16.14 -11.68 -12.97
N ASN A 482 15.34 -10.62 -12.92
CA ASN A 482 15.80 -9.24 -13.05
C ASN A 482 15.94 -8.54 -11.68
N ASN A 483 15.78 -9.27 -10.58
CA ASN A 483 15.90 -8.74 -9.23
C ASN A 483 17.39 -8.58 -8.86
N PRO A 484 17.86 -7.37 -8.52
CA PRO A 484 19.27 -7.12 -8.20
C PRO A 484 19.74 -7.84 -6.93
N ALA A 485 18.84 -8.21 -6.02
CA ALA A 485 19.18 -8.97 -4.82
C ALA A 485 19.58 -10.43 -5.14
N GLY A 486 19.22 -10.94 -6.32
CA GLY A 486 19.44 -12.32 -6.72
C GLY A 486 18.63 -13.34 -5.90
N ILE A 487 18.78 -14.62 -6.24
CA ILE A 487 18.16 -15.75 -5.52
C ILE A 487 19.27 -16.52 -4.80
N GLN A 488 19.20 -16.59 -3.47
CA GLN A 488 20.22 -17.25 -2.65
C GLN A 488 20.06 -18.76 -2.58
N PHE A 489 18.84 -19.25 -2.47
CA PHE A 489 18.54 -20.68 -2.36
C PHE A 489 17.21 -21.02 -3.05
N VAL A 490 17.11 -22.26 -3.54
CA VAL A 490 15.88 -22.84 -4.07
C VAL A 490 15.62 -24.12 -3.28
N ASN A 491 14.57 -24.13 -2.47
CA ASN A 491 14.17 -25.30 -1.70
C ASN A 491 13.23 -26.18 -2.55
N VAL A 492 13.74 -27.32 -3.02
CA VAL A 492 12.96 -28.30 -3.78
C VAL A 492 12.38 -29.33 -2.82
N LYS A 493 11.05 -29.45 -2.76
CA LYS A 493 10.34 -30.44 -1.97
C LYS A 493 9.67 -31.46 -2.88
N ALA A 494 10.06 -32.73 -2.78
CA ALA A 494 9.36 -33.84 -3.39
C ALA A 494 8.33 -34.41 -2.41
N ILE A 495 7.08 -34.55 -2.84
CA ILE A 495 5.99 -35.11 -2.03
C ILE A 495 5.45 -36.34 -2.75
N VAL A 496 5.45 -37.48 -2.07
CA VAL A 496 4.83 -38.72 -2.56
C VAL A 496 3.44 -38.81 -1.97
N THR A 497 2.43 -38.79 -2.84
CA THR A 497 1.03 -38.95 -2.44
C THR A 497 0.49 -40.22 -3.09
N PRO A 498 -0.07 -41.18 -2.33
CA PRO A 498 -0.70 -42.34 -2.92
C PRO A 498 -1.93 -41.91 -3.71
N GLU A 499 -2.14 -42.52 -4.88
CA GLU A 499 -3.33 -42.27 -5.69
C GLU A 499 -4.58 -42.77 -4.93
N LYS A 500 -5.65 -41.96 -4.92
CA LYS A 500 -6.89 -42.30 -4.20
C LYS A 500 -7.47 -43.60 -4.78
N GLY A 501 -7.52 -44.65 -3.95
CA GLY A 501 -7.98 -45.99 -4.32
C GLY A 501 -7.15 -47.12 -3.71
N PHE A 502 -5.94 -46.83 -3.20
CA PHE A 502 -5.07 -47.78 -2.49
C PHE A 502 -5.33 -47.85 -0.97
N SER A 503 -6.57 -47.63 -0.54
CA SER A 503 -6.98 -48.01 0.82
C SER A 503 -7.42 -49.47 0.80
N GLU A 504 -6.54 -50.33 1.33
CA GLU A 504 -6.80 -51.70 1.79
C GLU A 504 -7.04 -52.74 0.68
N MET A 505 -5.94 -53.35 0.21
CA MET A 505 -5.95 -54.80 -0.04
C MET A 505 -5.07 -55.46 1.02
N PRO A 506 -5.55 -56.51 1.71
CA PRO A 506 -4.90 -57.14 2.86
C PRO A 506 -3.56 -57.79 2.54
#